data_AF-A0A929ZNJ8-F1
#
_entry.id   AF-A0A929ZNJ8-F1
#
_cell.length_a   1.000
_cell.length_b   1.000
_cell.length_c   1.000
_cell.angle_alpha   90.00
_cell.angle_beta   90.00
_cell.angle_gamma   90.00
#
_symmetry.space_group_name_H-M   'P 1'
#
loop_
_entity.id
_entity.type
_entity.pdbx_description
1 polymer ?
#
loop_
_entity_poly.entity_id
_entity_poly.type
_entity_poly.pdbx_seq_one_letter_code
_entity_poly.pdbx_strand_id
1 'polypeptide(L)' 'ENMKKEQKDRHLDLLLMLFTDVMGNGSYFVFYGPMSYVLTDMIETQIDEHSGYDPNIISRKQQLLPKLSAIIKEL' A
#
# COMPACT_ATOMS: atom_id res chain seq x y z
N GLU A 1 14.74 4.85 -1.74
CA GLU A 1 15.13 6.24 -2.12
C GLU A 1 14.18 6.94 -3.09
N ASN A 2 14.03 6.53 -4.35
CA ASN A 2 13.24 7.32 -5.32
C ASN A 2 11.78 7.55 -4.92
N MET A 3 11.08 6.53 -4.39
CA MET A 3 9.69 6.69 -3.95
C MET A 3 9.54 7.59 -2.72
N LYS A 4 10.45 7.49 -1.75
CA LYS A 4 10.46 8.37 -0.57
C LYS A 4 10.68 9.84 -0.97
N LYS A 5 11.60 10.06 -1.91
CA LYS A 5 11.84 11.39 -2.48
C LYS A 5 10.60 11.91 -3.21
N GLU A 6 10.00 11.11 -4.09
CA GLU A 6 8.79 11.47 -4.84
C GLU A 6 7.61 11.82 -3.91
N GLN A 7 7.40 11.00 -2.87
CA GLN A 7 6.39 11.24 -1.84
C GLN A 7 6.60 12.59 -1.16
N LYS A 8 7.85 12.92 -0.81
CA LYS A 8 8.21 14.19 -0.17
C LYS A 8 8.07 15.38 -1.12
N ASP A 9 8.59 15.27 -2.35
CA ASP A 9 8.59 16.32 -3.36
C ASP A 9 7.17 16.70 -3.79
N ARG A 10 6.24 15.73 -3.76
CA ARG A 10 4.82 15.94 -4.09
C ARG A 10 3.92 16.16 -2.89
N HIS A 11 4.48 16.20 -1.68
CA HIS A 11 3.74 16.39 -0.43
C HIS A 11 2.56 15.42 -0.27
N LEU A 12 2.78 14.14 -0.59
CA LEU A 12 1.73 13.11 -0.51
C LEU A 12 1.66 12.52 0.89
N ASP A 13 0.48 12.44 1.51
CA ASP A 13 0.34 11.78 2.82
C ASP A 13 0.57 10.26 2.75
N LEU A 14 0.33 9.68 1.57
CA LEU A 14 0.59 8.28 1.27
C LEU A 14 0.95 8.12 -0.22
N LEU A 15 2.09 7.48 -0.49
CA LEU A 15 2.46 6.97 -1.80
C LEU A 15 2.54 5.45 -1.72
N LEU A 16 1.81 4.76 -2.59
CA LEU A 16 1.74 3.31 -2.63
C LEU A 16 2.00 2.79 -4.05
N MET A 17 2.89 1.80 -4.15
CA MET A 17 3.17 1.03 -5.34
C MET A 17 2.85 -0.43 -5.08
N LEU A 18 2.21 -1.08 -6.07
CA LEU A 18 1.92 -2.50 -6.03
C LEU A 18 2.59 -3.19 -7.20
N PHE A 19 3.29 -4.28 -6.89
CA PHE A 19 3.78 -5.24 -7.87
C PHE A 19 2.89 -6.48 -7.77
N THR A 20 1.88 -6.52 -8.63
CA THR A 20 0.93 -7.64 -8.71
C THR A 20 1.50 -8.72 -9.61
N ASP A 21 1.47 -9.97 -9.14
CA ASP A 21 1.80 -11.12 -9.97
C ASP A 21 0.75 -11.25 -11.09
N VAL A 22 1.20 -11.30 -12.34
CA VAL A 22 0.34 -11.45 -13.53
C VAL A 22 -0.45 -12.76 -13.53
N MET A 23 0.03 -13.77 -12.81
CA MET A 23 -0.68 -15.05 -12.62
C MET A 23 -1.73 -14.97 -11.52
N GLY A 24 -1.86 -13.83 -10.83
CA GLY A 24 -2.87 -13.61 -9.80
C GLY A 24 -2.52 -14.19 -8.43
N ASN A 25 -1.24 -14.43 -8.14
CA ASN A 25 -0.81 -14.96 -6.85
C ASN A 25 -0.71 -13.90 -5.74
N GLY A 26 -1.23 -12.69 -5.97
CA GLY A 26 -1.20 -11.59 -5.00
C GLY A 26 -0.32 -10.41 -5.42
N SER A 27 -0.06 -9.53 -4.45
CA SER A 27 0.69 -8.29 -4.69
C SER A 27 1.71 -8.02 -3.60
N TYR A 28 2.87 -7.54 -4.03
CA TYR A 28 3.87 -6.92 -3.16
C TYR A 28 3.62 -5.42 -3.08
N PHE A 29 3.67 -4.87 -1.87
CA PHE A 29 3.38 -3.48 -1.57
C PHE A 29 4.67 -2.75 -1.21
N VAL A 30 4.85 -1.56 -1.76
CA VAL A 30 5.88 -0.61 -1.32
C VAL A 30 5.20 0.72 -1.05
N PHE A 31 5.37 1.25 0.15
CA PHE A 31 4.66 2.44 0.60
C PHE A 31 5.49 3.39 1.44
N TYR A 32 5.20 4.68 1.31
CA TYR A 32 5.85 5.78 2.03
C TYR A 32 4.84 6.86 2.39
N GLY A 33 5.16 7.64 3.42
CA GLY A 33 4.38 8.81 3.85
C GLY A 33 3.91 8.68 5.30
N PRO A 34 3.47 9.78 5.93
CA PRO A 34 3.03 9.79 7.33
C PRO A 34 1.83 8.88 7.60
N MET A 35 1.02 8.58 6.58
CA MET A 35 -0.12 7.66 6.72
C MET A 35 0.22 6.21 6.39
N SER A 36 1.49 5.81 6.25
CA SER A 36 1.87 4.43 5.92
C SER A 36 1.35 3.38 6.91
N TYR A 37 1.11 3.76 8.17
CA TYR A 37 0.59 2.87 9.20
C TYR A 37 -0.75 2.23 8.81
N VAL A 38 -1.61 2.92 8.04
CA VAL A 38 -2.92 2.39 7.60
C VAL A 38 -2.79 1.17 6.68
N LEU A 39 -1.64 1.02 6.01
CA LEU A 39 -1.36 -0.15 5.19
C LEU A 39 -0.83 -1.32 6.01
N THR A 40 -0.13 -1.03 7.11
CA THR A 40 0.41 -2.07 7.99
C THR A 40 -0.71 -2.92 8.58
N ASP A 41 -1.82 -2.29 8.97
CA ASP A 41 -2.99 -2.99 9.52
C ASP A 41 -3.79 -3.77 8.46
N MET A 42 -3.58 -3.47 7.18
CA MET A 42 -4.37 -4.03 6.08
C MET A 42 -3.65 -5.19 5.37
N ILE A 43 -2.32 -5.20 5.36
CA ILE A 43 -1.51 -6.18 4.63
C ILE A 43 -1.32 -7.44 5.48
N GLU A 44 -1.53 -8.61 4.88
CA GLU A 44 -1.44 -9.89 5.58
C GLU A 44 -0.03 -10.20 6.13
N THR A 45 1.02 -9.93 5.36
CA THR A 45 2.41 -10.15 5.79
C THR A 45 3.24 -8.89 5.63
N GLN A 46 3.67 -8.32 6.76
CA GLN A 46 4.65 -7.24 6.75
C GLN A 46 6.07 -7.80 6.58
N ILE A 47 6.82 -7.24 5.63
CA ILE A 47 8.20 -7.66 5.35
C ILE A 47 9.18 -6.70 6.02
N ASP A 48 8.91 -5.40 5.93
CA ASP A 48 9.63 -4.35 6.64
C ASP A 48 8.73 -3.12 6.90
N GLU A 49 9.32 -2.00 7.35
CA GLU A 49 8.60 -0.77 7.66
C GLU A 49 7.84 -0.15 6.45
N HIS A 50 8.28 -0.44 5.23
CA HIS A 50 7.78 0.21 4.02
C HIS A 50 7.26 -0.79 2.99
N SER A 51 7.17 -2.07 3.34
CA SER A 51 6.73 -3.10 2.42
C SER A 51 6.10 -4.31 3.07
N GLY A 52 5.30 -4.99 2.29
CA GLY A 52 4.62 -6.21 2.68
C GLY A 52 4.04 -6.94 1.48
N TYR A 53 3.46 -8.09 1.74
CA TYR A 53 2.88 -8.95 0.72
C TYR A 53 1.51 -9.45 1.17
N ASP A 54 0.59 -9.51 0.21
CA ASP A 54 -0.75 -10.05 0.42
C ASP A 54 -1.11 -10.97 -0.77
N PRO A 55 -1.28 -12.29 -0.54
CA PRO A 55 -1.65 -13.24 -1.60
C PRO A 55 -3.08 -13.03 -2.11
N ASN A 56 -3.94 -12.37 -1.32
CA ASN A 56 -5.36 -12.19 -1.62
C ASN A 56 -5.66 -10.88 -2.36
N ILE A 57 -4.73 -9.92 -2.39
CA ILE A 57 -4.90 -8.66 -3.13
C ILE A 57 -4.29 -8.73 -4.53
N ILE A 58 -5.17 -8.67 -5.53
CA ILE A 58 -4.81 -8.72 -6.96
C ILE A 58 -5.40 -7.48 -7.68
N SER A 59 -6.62 -7.08 -7.33
CA SER A 59 -7.35 -5.97 -7.93
C SER A 59 -7.33 -4.73 -7.04
N ARG A 60 -6.48 -3.75 -7.42
CA ARG A 60 -6.36 -2.46 -6.71
C ARG A 60 -7.70 -1.72 -6.56
N LYS A 61 -8.51 -1.69 -7.62
CA LYS A 61 -9.75 -0.91 -7.64
C LYS A 61 -10.86 -1.56 -6.81
N GLN A 62 -10.95 -2.89 -6.80
CA GLN A 62 -12.05 -3.60 -6.15
C GLN A 62 -11.70 -4.02 -4.71
N GLN A 63 -10.44 -4.33 -4.42
CA GLN A 63 -10.07 -4.91 -3.12
C GLN A 63 -9.33 -3.92 -2.23
N LEU A 64 -8.43 -3.12 -2.79
CA LEU A 64 -7.57 -2.22 -2.01
C LEU A 64 -8.24 -0.86 -1.73
N LEU A 65 -8.64 -0.14 -2.78
CA LEU A 65 -9.16 1.22 -2.65
C LEU A 65 -10.39 1.33 -1.73
N PRO A 66 -11.38 0.41 -1.77
CA PRO A 66 -12.52 0.49 -0.86
C PRO A 66 -12.11 0.34 0.61
N LYS A 67 -11.20 -0.59 0.93
CA LYS A 67 -10.69 -0.80 2.30
C LYS A 67 -9.93 0.43 2.80
N LEU A 68 -8.99 0.93 2.00
CA LEU A 68 -8.24 2.15 2.32
C LEU A 68 -9.15 3.35 2.53
N SER A 69 -10.13 3.54 1.65
CA SER A 69 -11.07 4.67 1.74
C SER A 69 -11.96 4.58 2.99
N ALA A 70 -12.31 3.37 3.43
CA ALA A 70 -13.08 3.18 4.65
C ALA A 70 -12.24 3.53 5.89
N ILE A 71 -11.03 2.99 5.99
CA ILE A 71 -10.10 3.27 7.12
C ILE A 71 -9.82 4.77 7.21
N ILE A 72 -9.48 5.41 6.09
CA ILE A 72 -9.13 6.84 6.07
C ILE A 72 -10.31 7.73 6.47
N LYS A 73 -11.56 7.33 6.21
CA LYS A 73 -12.75 8.09 6.61
C LYS A 73 -13.05 8.03 8.10
N GLU A 74 -12.49 7.05 8.80
CA GLU A 74 -12.72 6.82 10.23
C GLU A 74 -11.61 7.44 11.11
N LEU A 75 -10.55 7.99 10.49
CA LEU A 75 -9.47 8.73 11.14
C LEU A 75 -9.82 10.21 11.31
#